data_AF-A0A645ERW7-F1
#
_entry.id   AF-A0A645ERW7-F1
#
_cell.length_a   1.000
_cell.length_b   1.000
_cell.length_c   1.000
_cell.angle_alpha   90.00
_cell.angle_beta   90.00
_cell.angle_gamma   90.00
#
_symmetry.space_group_name_H-M   'P 1'
#
loop_
_entity.id
_entity.type
_entity.pdbx_description
1 polymer ?
#
loop_
_entity_poly.entity_id
_entity_poly.type
_entity_poly.pdbx_seq_one_letter_code
_entity_poly.pdbx_strand_id
1 'polypeptide(L)'
;MLQEFFVDEGEDVKNLTGFKKIISNPFVSTLITVILGGILMTGGYTKIWPLFGAANQLLAALALLACAAWLGNVGKNNKMFYIPMIFMLLATLTSLAITFKTKLGSLMAGSQTVGADVLQVVFSAVLFILAFVLVIEGFRTLSGKKPAEAKK
;
A
#
# COMPACT_ATOMS: atom_id res chain seq x y z
N MET A 1 2.97 13.38 11.16
CA MET A 1 4.41 13.02 11.37
C MET A 1 4.55 12.27 12.68
N LEU A 2 5.55 11.39 12.88
CA LEU A 2 5.71 10.42 13.99
C LEU A 2 5.13 10.80 15.39
N GLN A 3 5.11 12.09 15.74
CA GLN A 3 4.30 12.68 16.82
C GLN A 3 2.83 12.20 16.89
N GLU A 4 2.13 12.17 15.76
CA GLU A 4 0.70 11.79 15.65
C GLU A 4 0.43 10.33 16.05
N PHE A 5 1.45 9.46 16.04
CA PHE A 5 1.30 8.07 16.49
C PHE A 5 1.41 7.90 18.01
N PHE A 6 1.94 8.92 18.72
CA PHE A 6 2.21 8.85 20.16
C PHE A 6 1.51 9.94 20.99
N VAL A 7 0.87 10.89 20.32
CA VAL A 7 0.00 11.92 20.89
C VAL A 7 -1.44 11.43 20.72
N ASP A 8 -2.17 11.26 21.82
CA ASP A 8 -3.59 10.87 21.79
C ASP A 8 -4.46 12.01 21.20
N GLU A 9 -5.55 11.66 20.51
CA GLU A 9 -6.44 12.64 19.86
C GLU A 9 -6.97 13.67 20.88
N GLY A 10 -6.48 14.92 20.80
CA GLY A 10 -6.88 16.04 21.66
C GLY A 10 -5.88 16.45 22.75
N GLU A 11 -4.72 15.78 22.85
CA GLU A 11 -3.69 16.12 23.84
C GLU A 11 -2.58 17.01 23.24
N ASP A 12 -2.29 18.14 23.88
CA ASP A 12 -1.26 19.08 23.42
C ASP A 12 0.14 18.55 23.80
N VAL A 13 1.13 18.68 22.90
CA VAL A 13 2.51 18.13 23.05
C VAL A 13 3.19 18.57 24.35
N LYS A 14 2.72 19.68 24.93
CA LYS A 14 3.19 20.28 26.18
C LYS A 14 2.80 19.49 27.44
N ASN A 15 1.69 18.74 27.41
CA ASN A 15 1.15 17.98 28.54
C ASN A 15 1.67 16.54 28.64
N LEU A 16 2.42 16.08 27.63
CA LEU A 16 3.04 14.75 27.64
C LEU A 16 4.20 14.70 28.65
N THR A 17 4.24 13.68 29.51
CA THR A 17 5.31 13.45 30.48
C THR A 17 6.23 12.28 30.08
N GLY A 18 7.54 12.43 30.30
CA GLY A 18 8.53 11.37 30.12
C GLY A 18 8.91 11.08 28.66
N PHE A 19 9.04 9.80 28.32
CA PHE A 19 9.50 9.31 27.01
C PHE A 19 8.60 9.78 25.84
N LYS A 20 7.29 9.89 26.07
CA LYS A 20 6.32 10.44 25.09
C LYS A 20 6.65 11.90 24.72
N LYS A 21 7.14 12.72 25.65
CA LYS A 21 7.50 14.13 25.39
C LYS A 21 8.74 14.28 24.51
N ILE A 22 9.70 13.38 24.69
CA ILE A 22 10.97 13.38 23.94
C ILE A 22 10.72 12.93 22.50
N ILE A 23 9.97 11.85 22.30
CA ILE A 23 9.65 11.32 20.96
C ILE A 23 8.62 12.19 20.22
N SER A 24 7.72 12.84 20.95
CA SER A 24 6.72 13.75 20.36
C SER A 24 7.21 15.20 20.24
N ASN A 25 8.49 15.49 20.50
CA ASN A 25 9.03 16.80 20.16
C ASN A 25 9.14 16.92 18.63
N PRO A 26 8.61 17.98 18.00
CA PRO A 26 8.68 18.22 16.57
C PRO A 26 10.06 17.96 15.96
N PHE A 27 11.10 18.47 16.60
CA PHE A 27 12.47 18.36 16.10
C PHE A 27 13.02 16.94 16.24
N VAL A 28 12.74 16.25 17.36
CA VAL A 28 13.21 14.88 17.59
C VAL A 28 12.48 13.89 16.71
N SER A 29 11.16 14.05 16.55
CA SER A 29 10.33 13.24 15.67
C SER A 29 10.73 13.38 14.20
N THR A 30 10.96 14.63 13.73
CA THR A 30 11.48 14.87 12.39
C THR A 30 12.87 14.28 12.23
N LEU A 31 13.77 14.45 13.22
CA LEU A 31 15.12 13.88 13.17
C LEU A 31 15.11 12.35 13.10
N ILE A 32 14.27 11.68 13.90
CA ILE A 32 14.10 10.23 13.85
C ILE A 32 13.58 9.80 12.47
N THR A 33 12.57 10.50 11.95
CA THR A 33 12.00 10.22 10.62
C THR A 33 13.07 10.36 9.52
N VAL A 34 13.88 11.42 9.58
CA VAL A 34 14.94 11.69 8.61
C VAL A 34 16.07 10.67 8.72
N ILE A 35 16.48 10.28 9.93
CA ILE A 35 17.52 9.28 10.14
C ILE A 35 17.06 7.91 9.65
N LEU A 36 15.84 7.48 10.00
CA LEU A 36 15.26 6.22 9.51
C LEU A 36 15.11 6.24 7.99
N GLY A 37 14.63 7.34 7.42
CA GLY A 37 14.55 7.53 5.96
C GLY A 37 15.93 7.50 5.28
N GLY A 38 16.94 8.11 5.90
CA GLY A 38 18.32 8.12 5.42
C GLY A 38 18.97 6.74 5.46
N ILE A 39 18.74 5.96 6.52
CA ILE A 39 19.21 4.57 6.62
C ILE A 39 18.54 3.71 5.53
N LEU A 40 17.23 3.87 5.31
CA LEU A 40 16.53 3.18 4.22
C LEU A 40 17.06 3.56 2.83
N MET A 41 17.54 4.80 2.65
CA MET A 41 18.16 5.26 1.40
C MET A 41 19.49 4.53 1.09
N THR A 42 20.26 4.15 2.11
CA THR A 42 21.51 3.39 1.92
C THR A 42 21.30 1.96 1.39
N GLY A 43 20.09 1.43 1.49
CA GLY A 43 19.70 0.13 0.91
C GLY A 43 19.53 0.12 -0.61
N GLY A 44 19.73 1.26 -1.29
CA GLY A 44 19.64 1.39 -2.74
C GLY A 44 18.25 1.83 -3.19
N TYR A 45 18.09 3.14 -3.38
CA TYR A 45 16.87 3.79 -3.89
C TYR A 45 16.25 3.10 -5.12
N THR A 46 17.08 2.64 -6.06
CA THR A 46 16.64 1.96 -7.29
C THR A 46 15.90 0.65 -7.04
N LYS A 47 16.11 0.05 -5.86
CA LYS A 47 15.47 -1.19 -5.42
C LYS A 47 14.11 -0.91 -4.76
N ILE A 48 13.92 0.22 -4.11
CA ILE A 48 12.68 0.54 -3.41
C ILE A 48 11.65 1.16 -4.38
N TRP A 49 12.12 1.93 -5.37
CA TRP A 49 11.25 2.64 -6.32
C TRP A 49 10.18 1.77 -7.02
N PRO A 50 10.51 0.56 -7.51
CA PRO A 50 9.51 -0.30 -8.15
C PRO A 50 8.36 -0.73 -7.20
N LEU A 51 8.63 -0.86 -5.90
CA LEU A 51 7.61 -1.21 -4.90
C LEU A 51 6.60 -0.08 -4.70
N PHE A 52 7.06 1.17 -4.69
CA PHE A 52 6.15 2.32 -4.68
C PHE A 52 5.27 2.35 -5.92
N GLY A 53 5.83 2.04 -7.09
CA GLY A 53 5.06 1.88 -8.33
C GLY A 53 3.96 0.84 -8.20
N ALA A 54 4.27 -0.35 -7.69
CA ALA A 54 3.29 -1.42 -7.49
C ALA A 54 2.21 -1.05 -6.46
N ALA A 55 2.59 -0.43 -5.34
CA ALA A 55 1.63 0.04 -4.32
C ALA A 55 0.65 1.08 -4.90
N ASN A 56 1.13 2.00 -5.72
CA ASN A 56 0.29 3.01 -6.37
C ASN A 56 -0.68 2.40 -7.38
N GLN A 57 -0.27 1.32 -8.07
CA GLN A 57 -1.19 0.59 -8.95
C GLN A 57 -2.29 -0.12 -8.17
N LEU A 58 -2.00 -0.66 -6.97
CA LEU A 58 -3.04 -1.24 -6.10
C LEU A 58 -4.01 -0.17 -5.59
N LEU A 59 -3.53 1.02 -5.24
CA LEU A 59 -4.39 2.13 -4.84
C LEU A 59 -5.29 2.60 -5.99
N ALA A 60 -4.76 2.65 -7.21
CA ALA A 60 -5.54 2.96 -8.40
C ALA A 60 -6.61 1.89 -8.68
N ALA A 61 -6.30 0.61 -8.48
CA ALA A 61 -7.29 -0.46 -8.59
C ALA A 61 -8.42 -0.32 -7.57
N LEU A 62 -8.08 0.02 -6.31
CA LEU A 62 -9.05 0.34 -5.25
C LEU A 62 -9.95 1.52 -5.63
N ALA A 63 -9.38 2.60 -6.17
CA ALA A 63 -10.15 3.77 -6.60
C ALA A 63 -11.11 3.42 -7.75
N LEU A 64 -10.65 2.64 -8.74
CA LEU A 64 -11.51 2.17 -9.83
C LEU A 64 -12.61 1.25 -9.33
N LEU A 65 -12.33 0.40 -8.34
CA LEU A 65 -13.32 -0.45 -7.70
C LEU A 65 -14.42 0.35 -7.00
N ALA A 66 -14.03 1.36 -6.22
CA ALA A 66 -14.95 2.26 -5.55
C ALA A 66 -15.83 3.02 -6.56
N CYS A 67 -15.22 3.54 -7.63
CA CYS A 67 -15.94 4.19 -8.73
C CYS A 67 -16.92 3.23 -9.45
N ALA A 68 -16.51 2.00 -9.74
CA ALA A 68 -17.34 0.99 -10.39
C ALA A 68 -18.52 0.55 -9.51
N ALA A 69 -18.28 0.39 -8.21
CA ALA A 69 -19.30 0.11 -7.21
C ALA A 69 -20.29 1.27 -7.08
N TRP A 70 -19.81 2.51 -7.07
CA TRP A 70 -20.65 3.70 -7.02
C TRP A 70 -21.51 3.85 -8.29
N LEU A 71 -20.93 3.74 -9.48
CA LEU A 71 -21.68 3.79 -10.76
C LEU A 71 -22.74 2.68 -10.84
N GLY A 72 -22.42 1.48 -10.35
CA GLY A 72 -23.38 0.39 -10.24
C GLY A 72 -24.53 0.70 -9.27
N ASN A 73 -24.28 1.52 -8.24
CA ASN A 73 -25.34 2.00 -7.34
C ASN A 73 -26.27 3.01 -8.01
N VAL A 74 -25.72 3.85 -8.88
CA VAL A 74 -26.46 4.91 -9.59
C VAL A 74 -27.13 4.35 -10.86
N GLY A 75 -27.04 3.04 -11.12
CA GLY A 75 -27.67 2.38 -12.27
C GLY A 75 -27.02 2.72 -13.61
N LYS A 76 -25.81 3.29 -13.62
CA LYS A 76 -25.08 3.65 -14.85
C LYS A 76 -24.14 2.53 -15.27
N ASN A 77 -23.92 2.43 -16.58
CA ASN A 77 -23.05 1.42 -17.17
C ASN A 77 -21.60 1.61 -16.70
N ASN A 78 -21.12 0.64 -15.93
CA ASN A 78 -19.82 0.58 -15.29
C ASN A 78 -18.81 -0.30 -16.06
N LYS A 79 -19.16 -0.79 -17.26
CA LYS A 79 -18.28 -1.64 -18.08
C LYS A 79 -16.96 -0.99 -18.48
N MET A 80 -16.94 0.35 -18.61
CA MET A 80 -15.73 1.11 -18.95
C MET A 80 -14.66 1.06 -17.85
N PHE A 81 -15.04 0.77 -16.60
CA PHE A 81 -14.12 0.72 -15.46
C PHE A 81 -13.54 -0.68 -15.23
N TYR A 82 -14.23 -1.74 -15.66
CA TYR A 82 -13.76 -3.12 -15.47
C TYR A 82 -12.49 -3.43 -16.28
N ILE A 83 -12.41 -2.93 -17.51
CA ILE A 83 -11.25 -3.17 -18.39
C ILE A 83 -9.94 -2.64 -17.77
N PRO A 84 -9.83 -1.33 -17.43
CA PRO A 84 -8.60 -0.81 -16.82
C PRO A 84 -8.33 -1.42 -15.44
N MET A 85 -9.36 -1.68 -14.65
CA MET A 85 -9.20 -2.26 -13.31
C MET A 85 -8.63 -3.69 -13.36
N ILE A 86 -9.18 -4.56 -14.21
CA ILE A 86 -8.70 -5.95 -14.35
C ILE A 86 -7.28 -5.96 -14.90
N PHE A 87 -7.01 -5.14 -15.92
CA PHE A 87 -5.66 -5.04 -16.49
C PHE A 87 -4.64 -4.59 -15.44
N MET A 88 -4.94 -3.54 -14.68
CA MET A 88 -4.06 -3.05 -13.62
C MET A 88 -3.83 -4.11 -12.55
N LEU A 89 -4.88 -4.78 -12.06
CA LEU A 89 -4.76 -5.84 -11.07
C LEU A 89 -3.90 -7.01 -11.56
N LEU A 90 -4.09 -7.46 -12.80
CA LEU A 90 -3.30 -8.55 -13.39
C LEU A 90 -1.84 -8.14 -13.57
N ALA A 91 -1.58 -6.93 -14.08
CA ALA A 91 -0.23 -6.42 -14.25
C ALA A 91 0.50 -6.29 -12.90
N THR A 92 -0.17 -5.76 -11.88
CA THR A 92 0.40 -5.61 -10.54
C THR A 92 0.64 -6.95 -9.84
N LEU A 93 -0.32 -7.88 -9.89
CA LEU A 93 -0.14 -9.23 -9.33
C LEU A 93 1.02 -9.98 -10.00
N THR A 94 1.11 -9.90 -11.33
CA THR A 94 2.20 -10.54 -12.08
C THR A 94 3.55 -9.91 -11.72
N SER A 95 3.62 -8.57 -11.65
CA SER A 95 4.83 -7.85 -11.27
C SER A 95 5.29 -8.18 -9.85
N LEU A 96 4.37 -8.23 -8.89
CA LEU A 96 4.66 -8.58 -7.50
C LEU A 96 5.13 -10.03 -7.37
N ALA A 97 4.50 -10.99 -8.07
CA ALA A 97 4.90 -12.38 -8.05
C ALA A 97 6.31 -12.60 -8.64
N ILE A 98 6.63 -11.93 -9.75
CA ILE A 98 7.97 -11.96 -10.34
C ILE A 98 8.98 -11.36 -9.36
N THR A 99 8.69 -10.18 -8.80
CA THR A 99 9.57 -9.50 -7.84
C THR A 99 9.88 -10.39 -6.65
N PHE A 100 8.85 -10.99 -6.04
CA PHE A 100 9.02 -11.89 -4.90
C PHE A 100 9.93 -13.07 -5.25
N LYS A 101 9.66 -13.79 -6.35
CA LYS A 101 10.48 -14.95 -6.76
C LYS A 101 11.92 -14.57 -7.09
N THR A 102 12.13 -13.51 -7.87
CA THR A 102 13.46 -13.05 -8.26
C THR A 102 14.28 -12.63 -7.06
N LYS A 103 13.67 -11.95 -6.08
CA LYS A 103 14.38 -11.46 -4.90
C LYS A 103 14.64 -12.54 -3.87
N LEU A 104 13.70 -13.45 -3.70
CA LEU A 104 13.89 -14.61 -2.85
C LEU A 104 15.00 -15.53 -3.41
N GLY A 105 15.04 -15.74 -4.73
CA GLY A 105 16.14 -16.45 -5.40
C GLY A 105 17.49 -15.75 -5.24
N SER A 106 17.53 -14.42 -5.36
CA SER A 106 18.73 -13.61 -5.11
C SER A 106 19.27 -13.79 -3.68
N LEU A 107 18.38 -13.83 -2.67
CA LEU A 107 18.77 -14.06 -1.28
C LEU A 107 19.35 -15.46 -1.07
N MET A 108 18.71 -16.50 -1.63
CA MET A 108 19.18 -17.88 -1.52
C MET A 108 20.52 -18.12 -2.24
N ALA A 109 20.82 -17.35 -3.28
CA ALA A 109 22.06 -17.46 -4.06
C ALA A 109 23.25 -16.67 -3.46
N GLY A 110 23.09 -16.04 -2.29
CA GLY A 110 24.14 -15.22 -1.68
C GLY A 110 24.13 -13.77 -2.20
N SER A 111 23.05 -13.04 -1.92
CA SER A 111 22.89 -11.65 -2.35
C SER A 111 23.97 -10.72 -1.79
N GLN A 112 24.57 -9.90 -2.67
CA GLN A 112 25.46 -8.79 -2.30
C GLN A 112 24.71 -7.63 -1.62
N THR A 113 23.36 -7.62 -1.70
CA THR A 113 22.48 -6.57 -1.17
C THR A 113 21.37 -7.16 -0.30
N VAL A 114 21.75 -7.96 0.71
CA VAL A 114 20.83 -8.70 1.59
C VAL A 114 19.72 -7.80 2.17
N GLY A 115 20.06 -6.62 2.72
CA GLY A 115 19.06 -5.74 3.33
C GLY A 115 17.99 -5.26 2.35
N ALA A 116 18.39 -4.91 1.13
CA ALA A 116 17.47 -4.44 0.10
C ALA A 116 16.58 -5.55 -0.43
N ASP A 117 17.16 -6.72 -0.69
CA ASP A 117 16.40 -7.86 -1.21
C ASP A 117 15.44 -8.42 -0.16
N VAL A 118 15.82 -8.45 1.14
CA VAL A 118 14.91 -8.80 2.25
C VAL A 118 13.73 -7.83 2.31
N LEU A 119 14.00 -6.51 2.24
CA LEU A 119 12.95 -5.50 2.21
C LEU A 119 11.99 -5.72 1.04
N GLN A 120 12.52 -5.96 -0.17
CA GLN A 120 11.67 -6.21 -1.33
C GLN A 120 10.84 -7.48 -1.21
N VAL A 121 11.40 -8.57 -0.67
CA VAL A 121 10.66 -9.83 -0.45
C VAL A 121 9.51 -9.61 0.53
N VAL A 122 9.77 -8.94 1.65
CA VAL A 122 8.74 -8.66 2.67
C VAL A 122 7.63 -7.78 2.10
N PHE A 123 7.98 -6.63 1.50
CA PHE A 123 6.97 -5.71 0.98
C PHE A 123 6.22 -6.29 -0.23
N SER A 124 6.89 -7.01 -1.13
CA SER A 124 6.20 -7.67 -2.25
C SER A 124 5.23 -8.74 -1.76
N ALA A 125 5.56 -9.51 -0.72
CA ALA A 125 4.64 -10.46 -0.10
C ALA A 125 3.43 -9.78 0.52
N VAL A 126 3.64 -8.72 1.32
CA VAL A 126 2.55 -7.97 1.97
C VAL A 126 1.62 -7.35 0.93
N LEU A 127 2.18 -6.68 -0.09
CA LEU A 127 1.40 -6.07 -1.17
C LEU A 127 0.67 -7.12 -2.01
N PHE A 128 1.27 -8.30 -2.22
CA PHE A 128 0.63 -9.39 -2.94
C PHE A 128 -0.60 -9.93 -2.18
N ILE A 129 -0.47 -10.12 -0.87
CA ILE A 129 -1.60 -10.54 -0.01
C ILE A 129 -2.70 -9.48 -0.05
N LEU A 130 -2.35 -8.20 0.10
CA LEU A 130 -3.30 -7.09 -0.02
C LEU A 130 -4.02 -7.10 -1.38
N ALA A 131 -3.27 -7.21 -2.48
CA ALA A 131 -3.83 -7.29 -3.82
C ALA A 131 -4.82 -8.46 -3.96
N PHE A 132 -4.50 -9.62 -3.38
CA PHE A 132 -5.36 -10.79 -3.41
C PHE A 132 -6.67 -10.56 -2.63
N VAL A 133 -6.59 -9.95 -1.44
CA VAL A 133 -7.76 -9.54 -0.66
C VAL A 133 -8.61 -8.55 -1.45
N LEU A 134 -7.99 -7.57 -2.12
CA LEU A 134 -8.69 -6.59 -2.94
C LEU A 134 -9.42 -7.20 -4.13
N VAL A 135 -8.83 -8.22 -4.77
CA VAL A 135 -9.50 -8.96 -5.85
C VAL A 135 -10.76 -9.64 -5.30
N ILE A 136 -10.65 -10.32 -4.15
CA ILE A 136 -11.79 -11.00 -3.51
C ILE A 136 -12.88 -9.98 -3.14
N GLU A 137 -12.50 -8.91 -2.43
CA GLU A 137 -13.43 -7.87 -2.00
C GLU A 137 -14.07 -7.17 -3.19
N GLY A 138 -13.30 -7.01 -4.27
CA GLY A 138 -13.77 -6.47 -5.52
C GLY A 138 -14.82 -7.32 -6.20
N PHE A 139 -14.55 -8.61 -6.37
CA PHE A 139 -15.54 -9.54 -6.92
C PHE A 139 -16.81 -9.60 -6.06
N ARG A 140 -16.68 -9.59 -4.72
CA ARG A 140 -17.82 -9.58 -3.80
C ARG A 140 -18.63 -8.30 -3.90
N THR A 141 -17.98 -7.14 -3.95
CA THR A 141 -18.62 -5.83 -4.05
C THR A 141 -19.38 -5.66 -5.37
N LEU A 142 -18.81 -6.18 -6.47
CA LEU A 142 -19.41 -6.08 -7.80
C LEU A 142 -20.51 -7.14 -8.02
N SER A 143 -20.36 -8.35 -7.47
CA SER A 143 -21.34 -9.45 -7.63
C SER A 143 -22.46 -9.42 -6.59
N GLY A 144 -22.24 -8.80 -5.43
CA GLY A 144 -23.21 -8.72 -4.32
C GLY A 144 -24.31 -7.68 -4.53
N LYS A 145 -24.20 -6.81 -5.55
CA LYS A 145 -25.27 -5.88 -5.91
C LYS A 145 -26.31 -6.60 -6.75
N LYS A 146 -27.39 -7.06 -6.10
CA LYS A 146 -28.71 -7.05 -6.77
C LYS A 146 -28.95 -5.60 -7.21
N PRO A 147 -29.32 -5.36 -8.48
CA PRO A 147 -29.62 -4.00 -8.92
C PRO A 147 -30.65 -3.41 -7.98
N ALA A 148 -30.30 -2.33 -7.29
CA ALA A 148 -31.28 -1.57 -6.54
C ALA A 148 -32.33 -1.14 -7.56
N GLU A 149 -33.57 -1.60 -7.34
CA GLU A 149 -34.72 -1.14 -8.12
C GLU A 149 -34.64 0.37 -8.19
N ALA A 150 -34.51 0.88 -9.41
CA ALA A 150 -34.70 2.29 -9.69
C ALA A 150 -36.11 2.64 -9.22
N LYS A 151 -36.23 3.19 -8.00
CA LYS A 151 -37.47 3.82 -7.56
C LYS A 151 -37.73 4.96 -8.55
N LYS A 152 -38.76 4.74 -9.38
CA LYS A 152 -39.39 5.71 -10.27
C LYS A 152 -39.64 7.04 -9.56
#